data_AF-A0A957ECG0-F1
#
_entry.id   AF-A0A957ECG0-F1
#
_cell.length_a   1.000
_cell.length_b   1.000
_cell.length_c   1.000
_cell.angle_alpha   90.00
_cell.angle_beta   90.00
_cell.angle_gamma   90.00
#
_symmetry.space_group_name_H-M   'P 1'
#
loop_
_entity.id
_entity.type
_entity.pdbx_description
1 polymer ?
#
loop_
_entity_poly.entity_id
_entity_poly.type
_entity_poly.pdbx_seq_one_letter_code
_entity_poly.pdbx_strand_id
1 'polypeptide(L)'
;MTRNTKIERLSSEKIGKLLWEMSSQTTFSLLVYAIYSITDTYFLSVGINSLAAAGASIISPVLIALGAVATTVGAGGASVVSRALGEENEAKASRTVANTYLIFWTAAISITILGAIFIEPIVYLLGATETIAPYAVVYGRIIFLGAITSTGFSTIIRADGNIRYSTAIWVIPVTANLVLSWLFVMVLQIGVAGAALATVAGQAISAGMAVYFFF
;
A
#
# COMPACT_ATOMS: atom_id res chain seq x y z
N MET A 1 -7.47 -24.28 -8.89
CA MET A 1 -6.86 -25.11 -7.83
C MET A 1 -7.67 -24.92 -6.57
N THR A 2 -8.44 -25.94 -6.21
CA THR A 2 -9.47 -25.94 -5.15
C THR A 2 -8.84 -25.85 -3.75
N ARG A 3 -9.56 -25.21 -2.82
CA ARG A 3 -9.16 -24.85 -1.45
C ARG A 3 -8.59 -26.02 -0.62
N ASN A 4 -9.04 -27.25 -0.88
CA ASN A 4 -8.57 -28.47 -0.20
C ASN A 4 -7.09 -28.81 -0.50
N THR A 5 -6.59 -28.57 -1.71
CA THR A 5 -5.22 -28.97 -2.09
C THR A 5 -4.13 -28.08 -1.47
N LYS A 6 -4.49 -26.87 -1.01
CA LYS A 6 -3.55 -25.92 -0.37
C LYS A 6 -3.32 -26.23 1.11
N ILE A 7 -4.37 -26.62 1.83
CA ILE A 7 -4.27 -27.02 3.24
C ILE A 7 -3.50 -28.35 3.34
N GLU A 8 -3.74 -29.29 2.42
CA GLU A 8 -2.97 -30.54 2.31
C GLU A 8 -1.47 -30.31 2.04
N ARG A 9 -1.08 -29.32 1.20
CA ARG A 9 0.35 -29.04 0.96
C ARG A 9 1.06 -28.47 2.19
N LEU A 10 0.40 -27.58 2.93
CA LEU A 10 0.95 -27.01 4.16
C LEU A 10 1.08 -28.05 5.28
N SER A 11 0.24 -29.10 5.27
CA SER A 11 0.29 -30.19 6.24
C SER A 11 1.15 -31.40 5.83
N SER A 12 1.48 -31.55 4.53
CA SER A 12 2.17 -32.76 4.00
C SER A 12 3.58 -32.52 3.42
N GLU A 13 3.95 -31.28 3.06
CA GLU A 13 5.29 -31.00 2.54
C GLU A 13 6.33 -30.83 3.65
N LYS A 14 7.58 -31.20 3.36
CA LYS A 14 8.70 -31.06 4.30
C LYS A 14 8.90 -29.59 4.67
N ILE A 15 8.91 -29.31 5.98
CA ILE A 15 9.08 -27.96 6.56
C ILE A 15 10.23 -27.18 5.89
N GLY A 16 11.37 -27.82 5.62
CA GLY A 16 12.53 -27.16 4.99
C GLY A 16 12.29 -26.66 3.56
N LYS A 17 11.53 -27.40 2.74
CA LYS A 17 11.19 -26.97 1.37
C LYS A 17 10.22 -25.78 1.40
N LEU A 18 9.25 -25.85 2.32
CA LEU A 18 8.26 -24.81 2.52
C LEU A 18 8.92 -23.51 3.03
N LEU A 19 9.82 -23.63 4.00
CA LEU A 19 10.63 -22.51 4.50
C LEU A 19 11.46 -21.87 3.39
N TRP A 20 12.10 -22.67 2.54
CA TRP A 20 12.93 -22.16 1.44
C TRP A 20 12.09 -21.41 0.38
N GLU A 21 10.93 -21.96 0.00
CA GLU A 21 10.02 -21.33 -0.95
C GLU A 21 9.46 -20.01 -0.39
N MET A 22 8.99 -19.99 0.86
CA MET A 22 8.49 -18.77 1.50
C MET A 22 9.58 -17.72 1.73
N SER A 23 10.78 -18.15 2.14
CA SER A 23 11.90 -17.25 2.40
C SER A 23 12.40 -16.63 1.11
N SER A 24 12.61 -17.42 0.06
CA SER A 24 13.04 -16.92 -1.25
C SER A 24 12.04 -15.93 -1.85
N GLN A 25 10.74 -16.21 -1.74
CA GLN A 25 9.68 -15.29 -2.16
C GLN A 25 9.67 -13.98 -1.35
N THR A 26 9.86 -14.06 -0.04
CA THR A 26 9.90 -12.88 0.83
C THR A 26 11.12 -12.02 0.53
N THR A 27 12.29 -12.64 0.37
CA THR A 27 13.53 -11.96 -0.03
C THR A 27 13.36 -11.27 -1.38
N PHE A 28 12.77 -11.94 -2.37
CA PHE A 28 12.51 -11.33 -3.66
C PHE A 28 11.58 -10.11 -3.56
N SER A 29 10.53 -10.19 -2.74
CA SER A 29 9.60 -9.07 -2.51
C SER A 29 10.29 -7.87 -1.86
N LEU A 30 11.17 -8.11 -0.88
CA LEU A 30 11.97 -7.08 -0.24
C LEU A 30 12.98 -6.44 -1.20
N LEU A 31 13.57 -7.21 -2.11
CA LEU A 31 14.45 -6.67 -3.15
C LEU A 31 13.68 -5.76 -4.12
N VAL A 32 12.49 -6.18 -4.56
CA VAL A 32 11.63 -5.34 -5.42
C VAL A 32 11.23 -4.05 -4.71
N TYR A 33 10.93 -4.12 -3.41
CA TYR A 33 10.66 -2.92 -2.59
C TYR A 33 11.85 -1.96 -2.54
N ALA A 34 13.06 -2.50 -2.35
CA ALA A 34 14.28 -1.70 -2.30
C ALA A 34 14.55 -0.99 -3.64
N ILE A 35 14.35 -1.68 -4.76
CA ILE A 35 14.47 -1.09 -6.11
C ILE A 35 13.44 0.04 -6.27
N TYR A 36 12.19 -0.21 -5.89
CA TYR A 36 11.13 0.81 -5.91
C TYR A 36 11.52 2.07 -5.11
N SER A 37 11.99 1.89 -3.88
CA SER A 37 12.38 3.00 -3.01
C SER A 37 13.56 3.81 -3.57
N ILE A 38 14.57 3.14 -4.13
CA ILE A 38 15.72 3.80 -4.78
C ILE A 38 15.26 4.57 -6.02
N THR A 39 14.43 3.96 -6.86
CA THR A 39 13.95 4.58 -8.10
C THR A 39 13.03 5.77 -7.83
N ASP A 40 12.15 5.70 -6.84
CA ASP A 40 11.27 6.82 -6.47
C ASP A 40 12.08 8.02 -5.96
N THR A 41 13.06 7.76 -5.10
CA THR A 41 14.00 8.78 -4.63
C THR A 41 14.84 9.35 -5.78
N TYR A 42 15.26 8.51 -6.73
CA TYR A 42 15.99 8.94 -7.92
C TYR A 42 15.15 9.88 -8.79
N PHE A 43 13.89 9.55 -9.07
CA PHE A 43 13.01 10.42 -9.85
C PHE A 43 12.74 11.75 -9.15
N LEU A 44 12.54 11.75 -7.84
CA LEU A 44 12.34 12.98 -7.07
C LEU A 44 13.61 13.86 -7.06
N SER A 45 14.78 13.25 -6.83
CA SER A 45 16.05 13.99 -6.69
C SER A 45 16.62 14.50 -8.01
N VAL A 46 16.70 13.62 -9.02
CA VAL A 46 17.31 13.93 -10.32
C VAL A 46 16.30 14.52 -11.28
N GLY A 47 15.05 14.05 -11.26
CA GLY A 47 13.99 14.53 -12.15
C GLY A 47 13.42 15.89 -11.75
N ILE A 48 13.59 16.32 -10.49
CA ILE A 48 13.07 17.61 -10.00
C ILE A 48 14.20 18.41 -9.35
N ASN A 49 14.59 18.03 -8.13
CA ASN A 49 15.75 18.56 -7.39
C ASN A 49 15.89 17.83 -6.03
N SER A 50 17.02 18.03 -5.35
CA SER A 50 17.26 17.45 -4.02
C SER A 50 16.27 17.89 -2.95
N LEU A 51 15.67 19.09 -3.05
CA LEU A 51 14.67 19.58 -2.10
C LEU A 51 13.34 18.81 -2.21
N ALA A 52 12.96 18.37 -3.41
CA ALA A 52 11.79 17.54 -3.65
C ALA A 52 11.92 16.17 -2.96
N ALA A 53 13.07 15.52 -3.09
CA ALA A 53 13.36 14.26 -2.39
C ALA A 53 13.37 14.46 -0.86
N ALA A 54 13.91 15.57 -0.38
CA ALA A 54 13.87 15.92 1.05
C ALA A 54 12.43 16.12 1.54
N GLY A 55 11.58 16.79 0.75
CA GLY A 55 10.16 17.01 1.07
C GLY A 55 9.37 15.71 1.19
N ALA A 56 9.55 14.77 0.24
CA ALA A 56 8.95 13.44 0.32
C ALA A 56 9.47 12.63 1.52
N SER A 57 10.76 12.78 1.86
CA SER A 57 11.34 12.09 3.02
C SER A 57 10.80 12.62 4.35
N ILE A 58 10.63 13.94 4.50
CA ILE A 58 10.09 14.56 5.71
C ILE A 58 8.65 14.09 5.96
N ILE A 59 7.84 13.91 4.92
CA ILE A 59 6.46 13.46 5.08
C ILE A 59 6.30 11.94 5.17
N SER A 60 7.37 11.17 4.93
CA SER A 60 7.34 9.70 5.00
C SER A 60 6.83 9.11 6.33
N PRO A 61 7.06 9.70 7.53
CA PRO A 61 6.49 9.16 8.77
C PRO A 61 4.96 9.17 8.78
N VAL A 62 4.36 10.18 8.14
CA VAL A 62 2.90 10.29 8.00
C VAL A 62 2.37 9.18 7.08
N LEU A 63 3.09 8.90 5.98
CA LEU A 63 2.77 7.81 5.07
C LEU A 63 2.86 6.45 5.75
N ILE A 64 3.88 6.25 6.58
CA ILE A 64 4.05 5.03 7.36
C ILE A 64 2.89 4.86 8.36
N ALA A 65 2.49 5.93 9.05
CA ALA A 65 1.36 5.90 9.97
C ALA A 65 0.04 5.55 9.25
N LEU A 66 -0.22 6.15 8.08
CA LEU A 66 -1.33 5.80 7.19
C LEU A 66 -1.31 4.31 6.81
N GLY A 67 -0.16 3.83 6.33
CA GLY A 67 0.03 2.43 5.97
C GLY A 67 -0.12 1.47 7.15
N ALA A 68 0.29 1.88 8.36
CA ALA A 68 0.15 1.09 9.58
C ALA A 68 -1.33 0.90 9.97
N VAL A 69 -2.15 1.95 9.86
CA VAL A 69 -3.60 1.85 10.09
C VAL A 69 -4.23 0.90 9.07
N ALA A 70 -3.91 1.09 7.78
CA ALA A 70 -4.41 0.23 6.70
C ALA A 70 -4.04 -1.24 6.92
N THR A 71 -2.78 -1.51 7.28
CA THR A 71 -2.27 -2.85 7.54
C THR A 71 -2.90 -3.46 8.79
N THR A 72 -3.09 -2.68 9.85
CA THR A 72 -3.69 -3.16 11.11
C THR A 72 -5.14 -3.56 10.91
N VAL A 73 -5.94 -2.70 10.27
CA VAL A 73 -7.35 -2.99 9.97
C VAL A 73 -7.46 -4.16 8.99
N GLY A 74 -6.62 -4.16 7.95
CA GLY A 74 -6.60 -5.21 6.94
C GLY A 74 -6.21 -6.57 7.50
N ALA A 75 -5.09 -6.67 8.21
CA ALA A 75 -4.62 -7.92 8.82
C ALA A 75 -5.55 -8.40 9.95
N GLY A 76 -6.08 -7.49 10.77
CA GLY A 76 -7.05 -7.79 11.81
C GLY A 76 -8.35 -8.35 11.24
N GLY A 77 -8.91 -7.69 10.23
CA GLY A 77 -10.12 -8.17 9.54
C GLY A 77 -9.89 -9.51 8.86
N ALA A 78 -8.76 -9.66 8.16
CA ALA A 78 -8.37 -10.90 7.51
C ALA A 78 -8.24 -12.09 8.49
N SER A 79 -7.70 -11.85 9.69
CA SER A 79 -7.61 -12.85 10.76
C SER A 79 -8.99 -13.31 11.25
N VAL A 80 -9.94 -12.38 11.43
CA VAL A 80 -11.31 -12.71 11.86
C VAL A 80 -12.07 -13.45 10.75
N VAL A 81 -11.92 -13.02 9.49
CA VAL A 81 -12.49 -13.69 8.31
C VAL A 81 -11.97 -15.12 8.20
N SER A 82 -10.66 -15.32 8.34
CA SER A 82 -10.04 -16.65 8.28
C SER A 82 -10.61 -17.61 9.34
N ARG A 83 -10.79 -17.14 10.60
CA ARG A 83 -11.42 -17.94 11.65
C ARG A 83 -12.89 -18.25 11.35
N ALA A 84 -13.67 -17.27 10.90
CA ALA A 84 -15.09 -17.47 10.57
C ALA A 84 -15.29 -18.47 9.42
N LEU A 85 -14.43 -18.41 8.40
CA LEU A 85 -14.43 -19.38 7.30
C LEU A 85 -13.97 -20.78 7.72
N GLY A 86 -13.09 -20.89 8.73
CA GLY A 86 -12.69 -22.16 9.34
C GLY A 86 -13.78 -22.78 10.22
N GLU A 87 -14.66 -21.96 10.78
CA GLU A 87 -15.88 -22.37 11.51
C GLU A 87 -17.06 -22.69 10.57
N GLU A 88 -16.85 -22.73 9.25
CA GLU A 88 -17.90 -22.86 8.21
C GLU A 88 -19.03 -21.82 8.33
N ASN A 89 -18.75 -20.67 8.95
CA ASN A 89 -19.73 -19.63 9.21
C ASN A 89 -19.59 -18.48 8.19
N GLU A 90 -20.16 -18.70 7.00
CA GLU A 90 -20.09 -17.73 5.89
C GLU A 90 -20.77 -16.40 6.21
N ALA A 91 -21.87 -16.42 6.97
CA ALA A 91 -22.59 -15.20 7.37
C ALA A 91 -21.72 -14.30 8.25
N LYS A 92 -20.98 -14.89 9.21
CA LYS A 92 -20.02 -14.18 10.05
C LYS A 92 -18.84 -13.65 9.24
N ALA A 93 -18.35 -14.43 8.26
CA ALA A 93 -17.27 -14.00 7.37
C ALA A 93 -17.68 -12.76 6.56
N SER A 94 -18.85 -12.78 5.90
CA SER A 94 -19.37 -11.66 5.11
C SER A 94 -19.58 -10.39 5.96
N ARG A 95 -20.18 -10.53 7.14
CA ARG A 95 -20.37 -9.39 8.07
C ARG A 95 -19.04 -8.81 8.56
N THR A 96 -18.04 -9.66 8.78
CA THR A 96 -16.69 -9.23 9.19
C THR A 96 -16.02 -8.42 8.09
N VAL A 97 -16.13 -8.86 6.83
CA VAL A 97 -15.63 -8.11 5.68
C VAL A 97 -16.29 -6.72 5.68
N ALA A 98 -17.63 -6.64 5.69
CA ALA A 98 -18.35 -5.36 5.70
C ALA A 98 -17.91 -4.42 6.84
N ASN A 99 -17.76 -4.95 8.06
CA ASN A 99 -17.29 -4.16 9.21
C ASN A 99 -15.84 -3.68 9.03
N THR A 100 -14.96 -4.54 8.51
CA THR A 100 -13.54 -4.19 8.25
C THR A 100 -13.46 -3.03 7.27
N TYR A 101 -14.28 -3.04 6.22
CA TYR A 101 -14.38 -1.93 5.29
C TYR A 101 -14.92 -0.65 5.92
N LEU A 102 -15.97 -0.75 6.72
CA LEU A 102 -16.54 0.43 7.37
C LEU A 102 -15.51 1.10 8.28
N ILE A 103 -14.74 0.33 9.05
CA ILE A 103 -13.63 0.83 9.86
C ILE A 103 -12.54 1.45 8.96
N PHE A 104 -12.18 0.76 7.88
CA PHE A 104 -11.15 1.23 6.94
C PHE A 104 -11.53 2.58 6.32
N TRP A 105 -12.74 2.70 5.75
CA TRP A 105 -13.23 3.93 5.14
C TRP A 105 -13.38 5.06 6.16
N THR A 106 -13.88 4.77 7.36
CA THR A 106 -14.00 5.77 8.43
C THR A 106 -12.62 6.29 8.83
N ALA A 107 -11.63 5.41 8.98
CA ALA A 107 -10.26 5.79 9.28
C ALA A 107 -9.61 6.57 8.12
N ALA A 108 -9.75 6.10 6.88
CA ALA A 108 -9.20 6.76 5.70
C ALA A 108 -9.76 8.19 5.55
N ILE A 109 -11.09 8.35 5.61
CA ILE A 109 -11.75 9.66 5.53
C ILE A 109 -11.28 10.58 6.68
N SER A 110 -11.22 10.06 7.91
CA SER A 110 -10.76 10.84 9.05
C SER A 110 -9.33 11.33 8.88
N ILE A 111 -8.42 10.46 8.41
CA ILE A 111 -7.03 10.83 8.18
C ILE A 111 -6.89 11.76 6.97
N THR A 112 -7.68 11.58 5.91
CA THR A 112 -7.70 12.51 4.77
C THR A 112 -8.13 13.92 5.21
N ILE A 113 -9.21 14.03 6.00
CA ILE A 113 -9.71 15.32 6.48
C ILE A 113 -8.70 15.99 7.42
N LEU A 114 -8.24 15.26 8.44
CA LEU A 114 -7.25 15.79 9.39
C LEU A 114 -5.93 16.12 8.69
N GLY A 115 -5.48 15.25 7.79
CA GLY A 115 -4.28 15.44 6.99
C GLY A 115 -4.39 16.68 6.11
N ALA A 116 -5.48 16.88 5.38
CA ALA A 116 -5.68 18.04 4.52
C ALA A 116 -5.71 19.37 5.31
N ILE A 117 -6.33 19.39 6.50
CA ILE A 117 -6.45 20.59 7.34
C ILE A 117 -5.10 20.90 8.03
N PHE A 118 -4.42 19.88 8.56
CA PHE A 118 -3.22 20.04 9.39
C PHE A 118 -1.90 19.79 8.66
N ILE A 119 -1.90 19.65 7.32
CA ILE A 119 -0.67 19.31 6.60
C ILE A 119 0.46 20.31 6.79
N GLU A 120 0.17 21.61 6.75
CA GLU A 120 1.19 22.64 6.94
C GLU A 120 1.84 22.56 8.34
N PRO A 121 1.07 22.57 9.45
CA PRO A 121 1.67 22.43 10.78
C PRO A 121 2.35 21.07 10.98
N ILE A 122 1.84 19.98 10.39
CA ILE A 122 2.50 18.67 10.44
C ILE A 122 3.86 18.72 9.73
N VAL A 123 3.93 19.32 8.53
CA VAL A 123 5.16 19.42 7.74
C VAL A 123 6.23 20.23 8.47
N TYR A 124 5.86 21.34 9.11
CA TYR A 124 6.80 22.11 9.93
C TYR A 124 7.19 21.40 11.23
N LEU A 125 6.26 20.68 11.88
CA LEU A 125 6.55 19.87 13.06
C LEU A 125 7.56 18.76 12.77
N LEU A 126 7.49 18.18 11.56
CA LEU A 126 8.44 17.17 11.08
C LEU A 126 9.80 17.76 10.67
N GLY A 127 9.99 19.07 10.81
CA GLY A 127 11.27 19.74 10.60
C GLY A 127 11.49 20.30 9.20
N ALA A 128 10.43 20.56 8.43
CA ALA A 128 10.57 21.21 7.13
C ALA A 128 11.05 22.66 7.25
N THR A 129 12.06 23.02 6.47
CA THR A 129 12.45 24.42 6.24
C THR A 129 11.51 25.08 5.23
N GLU A 130 11.49 26.42 5.16
CA GLU A 130 10.66 27.16 4.20
C GLU A 130 10.93 26.78 2.73
N THR A 131 12.14 26.30 2.44
CA THR A 131 12.53 25.83 1.10
C THR A 131 11.99 24.44 0.75
N ILE A 132 11.71 23.60 1.76
CA ILE A 132 11.26 22.21 1.58
C ILE A 132 9.75 22.09 1.78
N ALA A 133 9.17 22.91 2.66
CA ALA A 133 7.75 22.87 3.01
C ALA A 133 6.80 22.88 1.80
N PRO A 134 7.02 23.69 0.73
CA PRO A 134 6.15 23.67 -0.45
C PRO A 134 6.08 22.29 -1.13
N TYR A 135 7.22 21.59 -1.24
CA TYR A 135 7.27 20.25 -1.83
C TYR A 135 6.56 19.22 -0.95
N ALA A 136 6.83 19.23 0.36
CA ALA A 136 6.21 18.31 1.30
C ALA A 136 4.68 18.50 1.39
N VAL A 137 4.20 19.75 1.40
CA VAL A 137 2.76 20.06 1.45
C VAL A 137 2.05 19.58 0.18
N VAL A 138 2.61 19.85 -1.00
CA VAL A 138 2.02 19.39 -2.27
C VAL A 138 1.97 17.86 -2.33
N TYR A 139 3.08 17.19 -2.01
CA TYR A 139 3.14 15.73 -1.99
C TYR A 139 2.11 15.16 -1.03
N GLY A 140 2.10 15.62 0.22
CA GLY A 140 1.20 15.09 1.24
C GLY A 140 -0.27 15.37 0.97
N ARG A 141 -0.63 16.54 0.42
CA ARG A 141 -2.04 16.85 0.08
C ARG A 141 -2.57 15.85 -0.92
N ILE A 142 -1.79 15.55 -1.97
CA ILE A 142 -2.19 14.58 -2.99
C ILE A 142 -2.29 13.18 -2.40
N ILE A 143 -1.34 12.77 -1.56
CA ILE A 143 -1.41 11.45 -0.92
C ILE A 143 -2.61 11.35 0.04
N PHE A 144 -2.89 12.38 0.84
CA PHE A 144 -4.05 12.37 1.74
C PHE A 144 -5.36 12.27 0.96
N LEU A 145 -5.51 13.02 -0.13
CA LEU A 145 -6.68 12.91 -1.02
C LEU A 145 -6.76 11.52 -1.67
N GLY A 146 -5.62 10.95 -2.02
CA GLY A 146 -5.51 9.60 -2.56
C GLY A 146 -5.63 8.47 -1.54
N ALA A 147 -5.61 8.75 -0.23
CA ALA A 147 -5.73 7.71 0.79
C ALA A 147 -7.07 6.97 0.71
N ILE A 148 -8.09 7.61 0.13
CA ILE A 148 -9.39 7.05 -0.24
C ILE A 148 -9.25 5.89 -1.25
N THR A 149 -8.24 5.92 -2.14
CA THR A 149 -7.98 4.85 -3.12
C THR A 149 -7.06 3.76 -2.59
N SER A 150 -6.38 4.01 -1.46
CA SER A 150 -5.74 2.94 -0.71
C SER A 150 -6.87 2.09 -0.16
N THR A 151 -7.00 0.85 -0.59
CA THR A 151 -8.05 -0.03 -0.08
C THR A 151 -7.37 -1.22 0.55
N GLY A 152 -7.55 -1.44 1.86
CA GLY A 152 -6.89 -2.48 2.67
C GLY A 152 -7.20 -3.94 2.28
N PHE A 153 -7.68 -4.19 1.08
CA PHE A 153 -8.02 -5.51 0.57
C PHE A 153 -6.80 -6.41 0.35
N SER A 154 -5.64 -5.85 0.02
CA SER A 154 -4.44 -6.63 -0.28
C SER A 154 -4.06 -7.56 0.88
N THR A 155 -4.29 -7.12 2.12
CA THR A 155 -4.16 -7.90 3.34
C THR A 155 -5.23 -8.98 3.54
N ILE A 156 -6.48 -8.73 3.11
CA ILE A 156 -7.56 -9.73 3.19
C ILE A 156 -7.31 -10.85 2.18
N ILE A 157 -6.88 -10.50 0.97
CA ILE A 157 -6.53 -11.46 -0.09
C ILE A 157 -5.30 -12.30 0.29
N ARG A 158 -4.34 -11.73 1.04
CA ARG A 158 -3.25 -12.50 1.64
C ARG A 158 -3.75 -13.60 2.58
N ALA A 159 -4.78 -13.32 3.39
CA ALA A 159 -5.32 -14.33 4.30
C ALA A 159 -6.14 -15.42 3.61
N ASP A 160 -6.64 -15.17 2.39
CA ASP A 160 -7.32 -16.19 1.58
C ASP A 160 -6.34 -17.25 1.00
N GLY A 161 -5.04 -17.09 1.23
CA GLY A 161 -4.03 -18.09 0.88
C GLY A 161 -3.76 -18.21 -0.62
N ASN A 162 -4.20 -17.25 -1.45
CA ASN A 162 -3.84 -17.18 -2.87
C ASN A 162 -2.51 -16.45 -3.08
N ILE A 163 -1.41 -17.16 -2.80
CA ILE A 163 -0.03 -16.64 -2.87
C ILE A 163 0.31 -15.99 -4.22
N ARG A 164 -0.13 -16.59 -5.35
CA ARG A 164 0.14 -16.04 -6.69
C ARG A 164 -0.58 -14.70 -6.90
N TYR A 165 -1.87 -14.64 -6.58
CA TYR A 165 -2.65 -13.42 -6.76
C TYR A 165 -2.26 -12.32 -5.76
N SER A 166 -1.96 -12.70 -4.52
CA SER A 166 -1.42 -11.80 -3.50
C SER A 166 -0.09 -11.18 -3.90
N THR A 167 0.78 -11.91 -4.60
CA THR A 167 2.04 -11.37 -5.12
C THR A 167 1.78 -10.42 -6.29
N ALA A 168 0.87 -10.78 -7.19
CA ALA A 168 0.48 -9.94 -8.32
C ALA A 168 -0.12 -8.59 -7.88
N ILE A 169 -0.92 -8.58 -6.80
CA ILE A 169 -1.51 -7.37 -6.20
C ILE A 169 -0.46 -6.37 -5.68
N TRP A 170 0.77 -6.82 -5.48
CA TRP A 170 1.86 -5.97 -5.01
C TRP A 170 2.78 -5.57 -6.17
N VAL A 171 3.18 -6.55 -6.99
CA VAL A 171 4.10 -6.32 -8.12
C VAL A 171 3.47 -5.42 -9.18
N ILE A 172 2.22 -5.66 -9.60
CA ILE A 172 1.59 -4.89 -10.69
C ILE A 172 1.44 -3.41 -10.30
N PRO A 173 0.89 -3.06 -9.13
CA PRO A 173 0.86 -1.67 -8.66
C PRO A 173 2.22 -1.00 -8.54
N VAL A 174 3.22 -1.70 -7.99
CA VAL A 174 4.58 -1.16 -7.83
C VAL A 174 5.22 -0.87 -9.18
N THR A 175 5.11 -1.81 -10.13
CA THR A 175 5.62 -1.61 -11.48
C THR A 175 4.89 -0.49 -12.21
N ALA A 176 3.55 -0.44 -12.11
CA ALA A 176 2.77 0.64 -12.69
C ALA A 176 3.13 2.00 -12.08
N ASN A 177 3.30 2.08 -10.76
CA ASN A 177 3.75 3.29 -10.07
C ASN A 177 5.13 3.72 -10.58
N LEU A 178 6.08 2.80 -10.76
CA LEU A 178 7.42 3.12 -11.25
C LEU A 178 7.42 3.68 -12.67
N VAL A 179 6.62 3.10 -13.56
CA VAL A 179 6.45 3.59 -14.94
C VAL A 179 5.75 4.95 -14.96
N LEU A 180 4.72 5.13 -14.13
CA LEU A 180 4.00 6.40 -14.00
C LEU A 180 4.87 7.49 -13.38
N SER A 181 5.72 7.17 -12.40
CA SER A 181 6.67 8.12 -11.81
C SER A 181 7.67 8.58 -12.86
N TRP A 182 8.21 7.66 -13.68
CA TRP A 182 9.06 8.03 -14.82
C TRP A 182 8.32 8.95 -15.79
N LEU A 183 7.09 8.60 -16.19
CA LEU A 183 6.32 9.39 -17.14
C LEU A 183 5.97 10.78 -16.59
N PHE A 184 5.45 10.86 -15.36
CA PHE A 184 4.95 12.11 -14.79
C PHE A 184 6.08 13.04 -14.36
N VAL A 185 7.19 12.49 -13.86
CA VAL A 185 8.31 13.28 -13.35
C VAL A 185 9.33 13.57 -14.46
N MET A 186 9.79 12.57 -15.20
CA MET A 186 10.86 12.76 -16.20
C MET A 186 10.34 13.29 -17.54
N VAL A 187 9.21 12.78 -18.03
CA VAL A 187 8.70 13.13 -19.37
C VAL A 187 7.78 14.35 -19.32
N LEU A 188 6.77 14.32 -18.44
CA LEU A 188 5.76 15.38 -18.34
C LEU A 188 6.17 16.53 -17.40
N GLN A 189 7.24 16.35 -16.61
CA GLN A 189 7.80 17.41 -15.76
C GLN A 189 6.77 18.06 -14.81
N ILE A 190 5.80 17.27 -14.32
CA ILE A 190 4.71 17.72 -13.41
C ILE A 190 5.24 17.93 -11.97
N GLY A 191 6.55 17.77 -11.77
CA GLY A 191 7.20 17.95 -10.47
C GLY A 191 6.72 16.96 -9.42
N VAL A 192 6.71 17.40 -8.16
CA VAL A 192 6.41 16.56 -6.99
C VAL A 192 4.97 16.06 -6.99
N ALA A 193 4.06 16.83 -7.60
CA ALA A 193 2.68 16.41 -7.79
C ALA A 193 2.59 15.16 -8.68
N GLY A 194 3.43 15.07 -9.72
CA GLY A 194 3.50 13.90 -10.60
C GLY A 194 3.91 12.63 -9.84
N ALA A 195 4.92 12.71 -8.98
CA ALA A 195 5.32 11.58 -8.15
C ALA A 195 4.20 11.12 -7.20
N ALA A 196 3.53 12.06 -6.53
CA ALA A 196 2.42 11.73 -5.65
C ALA A 196 1.23 11.10 -6.41
N LEU A 197 0.89 11.62 -7.60
CA LEU A 197 -0.16 11.06 -8.45
C LEU A 197 0.16 9.64 -8.92
N ALA A 198 1.41 9.36 -9.27
CA ALA A 198 1.85 8.01 -9.64
C ALA A 198 1.61 7.02 -8.49
N THR A 199 1.89 7.43 -7.25
CA THR A 199 1.66 6.62 -6.05
C THR A 199 0.17 6.37 -5.79
N VAL A 200 -0.68 7.39 -5.96
CA VAL A 200 -2.14 7.24 -5.83
C VAL A 200 -2.71 6.35 -6.93
N ALA A 201 -2.20 6.45 -8.16
CA ALA A 201 -2.59 5.59 -9.27
C ALA A 201 -2.19 4.13 -9.04
N GLY A 202 -0.99 3.87 -8.51
CA GLY A 202 -0.57 2.53 -8.09
C GLY A 202 -1.52 1.94 -7.05
N GLN A 203 -1.86 2.71 -6.02
CA GLN A 203 -2.84 2.29 -5.02
C GLN A 203 -4.22 2.00 -5.61
N ALA A 204 -4.69 2.84 -6.54
CA ALA A 204 -5.96 2.64 -7.24
C ALA A 204 -5.97 1.36 -8.10
N ILE A 205 -4.86 1.01 -8.76
CA ILE A 205 -4.71 -0.26 -9.49
C ILE A 205 -4.80 -1.44 -8.50
N SER A 206 -4.11 -1.35 -7.36
CA SER A 206 -4.20 -2.37 -6.31
C SER A 206 -5.64 -2.55 -5.81
N ALA A 207 -6.36 -1.44 -5.63
CA ALA A 207 -7.75 -1.43 -5.24
C ALA A 207 -8.67 -2.07 -6.28
N GLY A 208 -8.51 -1.72 -7.55
CA GLY A 208 -9.31 -2.30 -8.64
C GLY A 208 -9.10 -3.81 -8.78
N MET A 209 -7.84 -4.27 -8.67
CA MET A 209 -7.54 -5.71 -8.65
C MET A 209 -8.21 -6.40 -7.48
N ALA A 210 -8.17 -5.80 -6.29
CA ALA A 210 -8.82 -6.36 -5.13
C ALA A 210 -10.34 -6.47 -5.27
N VAL A 211 -11.00 -5.44 -5.80
CA VAL A 211 -12.45 -5.48 -6.07
C VAL A 211 -12.77 -6.61 -7.06
N TYR A 212 -12.01 -6.73 -8.15
CA TYR A 212 -12.17 -7.81 -9.13
C TYR A 212 -11.94 -9.22 -8.56
N PHE A 213 -11.19 -9.36 -7.47
CA PHE A 213 -10.99 -10.66 -6.83
C PHE A 213 -12.20 -11.09 -5.99
N PHE A 214 -12.90 -10.14 -5.36
CA PHE A 214 -14.02 -10.42 -4.46
C PHE A 214 -15.39 -10.39 -5.14
N PHE A 215 -15.53 -9.69 -6.27
CA PHE A 215 -16.77 -9.55 -7.05
C PHE A 215 -16.59 -10.13 -8.45
#